data_AF-A0A931SKD6-F1
#
_entry.id   AF-A0A931SKD6-F1
#
_cell.length_a   1.000
_cell.length_b   1.000
_cell.length_c   1.000
_cell.angle_alpha   90.00
_cell.angle_beta   90.00
_cell.angle_gamma   90.00
#
_symmetry.space_group_name_H-M   'P 1'
#
loop_
_entity.id
_entity.type
_entity.pdbx_description
1 polymer ?
#
loop_
_entity_poly.entity_id
_entity_poly.type
_entity_poly.pdbx_seq_one_letter_code
_entity_poly.pdbx_strand_id
1 'polypeptide(L)'
;MKNLLVIPLVLLMAQKPVKKPDVHADFQFGSYPSSRSAEDILKNDLARQILVAYHQGWSLDKISKQLKVSITDVSRMADKLEDERLGGRREELDERPFMPVIREQDFDRVKDSLRRHTQEFTRLIVDNWKDIEAMAGSLEGAKAVPKDRFMYETVVSGILLGGMMDAFYEDKTLMPPPPRRGKGAERFFAWLVESNSDAAGKLRRELRESAGYRIVTIGAALPDEKLNPDDLRGKDTILEEADARKYRTFISVFTRDKLLPYFKSRRDEFFRLGGLIKAGSYSATAEFFAWYYNAMANGVAGALAAERRISAPEKLYTYAVKAP
;
A
#
# COMPACT_ATOMS: atom_id res chain seq x y z
N MET A 1 2.52 27.92 36.98
CA MET A 1 1.32 28.42 36.29
C MET A 1 1.30 27.82 34.89
N LYS A 2 0.26 27.04 34.55
CA LYS A 2 0.09 26.38 33.23
C LYS A 2 -0.71 27.32 32.32
N ASN A 3 -0.11 27.77 31.23
CA ASN A 3 -0.83 28.49 30.17
C ASN A 3 -1.44 27.45 29.21
N LEU A 4 -2.77 27.29 29.27
CA LEU A 4 -3.55 26.66 28.21
C LEU A 4 -3.67 27.67 27.05
N LEU A 5 -3.10 27.33 25.90
CA LEU A 5 -3.39 28.01 24.64
C LEU A 5 -4.69 27.44 24.06
N VAL A 6 -5.79 28.14 24.31
CA VAL A 6 -7.07 27.94 23.63
C VAL A 6 -6.96 28.58 22.25
N ILE A 7 -6.91 27.78 21.19
CA ILE A 7 -6.97 28.27 19.81
C ILE A 7 -8.40 28.76 19.55
N PRO A 8 -8.64 30.03 19.17
CA PRO A 8 -9.99 30.53 18.97
C PRO A 8 -10.56 30.00 17.65
N LEU A 9 -11.80 29.49 17.72
CA LEU A 9 -12.62 28.93 16.64
C LEU A 9 -12.77 29.84 15.40
N VAL A 10 -12.42 31.13 15.53
CA VAL A 10 -12.55 32.15 14.48
C VAL A 10 -11.50 31.98 13.36
N LEU A 11 -10.36 31.32 13.62
CA LEU A 11 -9.34 31.05 12.59
C LEU A 11 -9.69 29.89 11.63
N LEU A 12 -10.71 29.09 11.94
CA LEU A 12 -11.20 27.99 11.08
C LEU A 12 -12.11 28.47 9.93
N MET A 13 -12.61 29.71 9.98
CA MET A 13 -13.64 30.21 9.05
C MET A 13 -13.09 31.09 7.90
N ALA A 14 -11.77 31.35 7.87
CA ALA A 14 -11.15 32.29 6.92
C ALA A 14 -10.06 31.67 6.05
N GLN A 15 -10.12 30.37 5.76
CA GLN A 15 -9.22 29.78 4.77
C GLN A 15 -9.85 29.87 3.38
N LYS A 16 -9.12 30.50 2.44
CA LYS A 16 -9.37 30.43 0.99
C LYS A 16 -9.76 28.99 0.60
N PRO A 17 -10.63 28.79 -0.40
CA PRO A 17 -11.02 27.44 -0.82
C PRO A 17 -9.75 26.64 -1.11
N VAL A 18 -9.42 25.74 -0.19
CA VAL A 18 -8.35 24.77 -0.38
C VAL A 18 -8.82 23.96 -1.58
N LYS A 19 -8.07 24.05 -2.68
CA LYS A 19 -8.30 23.22 -3.86
C LYS A 19 -8.42 21.79 -3.33
N LYS A 20 -9.59 21.16 -3.51
CA LYS A 20 -9.85 19.79 -3.05
C LYS A 20 -8.65 18.95 -3.47
N PRO A 21 -8.03 18.15 -2.57
CA PRO A 21 -7.11 17.13 -3.03
C PRO A 21 -7.92 16.23 -3.96
N ASP A 22 -7.58 16.24 -5.24
CA ASP A 22 -7.99 15.16 -6.15
C ASP A 22 -7.31 13.91 -5.60
N VAL A 23 -8.01 13.21 -4.71
CA VAL A 23 -7.57 11.90 -4.23
C VAL A 23 -7.60 11.00 -5.45
N HIS A 24 -6.42 10.76 -6.04
CA HIS A 24 -6.28 9.95 -7.24
C HIS A 24 -6.89 8.57 -6.98
N ALA A 25 -7.85 8.15 -7.81
CA ALA A 25 -8.40 6.80 -7.83
C ALA A 25 -7.34 5.72 -8.15
N ASP A 26 -6.12 6.14 -8.45
CA ASP A 26 -5.03 5.33 -9.01
C ASP A 26 -4.00 4.84 -7.98
N PHE A 27 -4.15 5.15 -6.69
CA PHE A 27 -3.31 4.60 -5.62
C PHE A 27 -4.03 3.53 -4.82
N GLN A 28 -3.89 2.28 -5.27
CA GLN A 28 -4.20 1.10 -4.45
C GLN A 28 -2.90 0.56 -3.88
N PHE A 29 -2.80 0.51 -2.55
CA PHE A 29 -1.66 -0.05 -1.85
C PHE A 29 -2.08 -1.36 -1.21
N GLY A 30 -1.59 -2.44 -1.79
CA GLY A 30 -1.79 -3.79 -1.29
C GLY A 30 -0.72 -4.67 -1.90
N SER A 31 -0.35 -5.73 -1.20
CA SER A 31 0.42 -6.79 -1.83
C SER A 31 -0.29 -7.21 -3.12
N TYR A 32 0.43 -7.07 -4.23
CA TYR A 32 -0.02 -7.49 -5.56
C TYR A 32 -0.60 -8.91 -5.44
N PRO A 33 -1.75 -9.17 -6.08
CA PRO A 33 -2.08 -8.74 -7.44
C PRO A 33 -3.18 -7.70 -7.68
N SER A 34 -3.01 -6.92 -8.76
CA SER A 34 -3.93 -5.89 -9.26
C SER A 34 -5.21 -6.46 -9.87
N SER A 35 -5.26 -7.78 -10.05
CA SER A 35 -6.40 -8.55 -10.53
C SER A 35 -6.35 -9.95 -9.91
N ARG A 36 -7.50 -10.62 -9.79
CA ARG A 36 -7.54 -12.04 -9.41
C ARG A 36 -6.80 -12.93 -10.42
N SER A 37 -6.92 -12.59 -11.70
CA SER A 37 -6.24 -13.29 -12.81
C SER A 37 -4.72 -13.30 -12.61
N ALA A 38 -4.14 -12.17 -12.26
CA ALA A 38 -2.72 -12.09 -11.97
C ALA A 38 -2.31 -12.87 -10.70
N GLU A 39 -3.19 -12.99 -9.69
CA GLU A 39 -2.96 -13.90 -8.55
C GLU A 39 -2.84 -15.33 -8.99
N ASP A 40 -3.77 -15.74 -9.83
CA ASP A 40 -3.86 -17.11 -10.31
C ASP A 40 -2.67 -17.46 -11.21
N ILE A 41 -2.20 -16.53 -12.04
CA ILE A 41 -0.96 -16.70 -12.80
C ILE A 41 0.23 -16.88 -11.85
N LEU A 42 0.37 -16.02 -10.84
CA LEU A 42 1.50 -16.05 -9.93
C LEU A 42 1.51 -17.28 -9.01
N LYS A 43 0.42 -18.06 -8.90
CA LYS A 43 0.44 -19.39 -8.26
C LYS A 43 1.30 -20.39 -9.04
N ASN A 44 1.50 -20.18 -10.34
CA ASN A 44 2.31 -21.02 -11.20
C ASN A 44 3.82 -20.78 -10.98
N ASP A 45 4.58 -21.85 -10.72
CA ASP A 45 6.04 -21.79 -10.54
C ASP A 45 6.78 -21.21 -11.75
N LEU A 46 6.39 -21.60 -12.96
CA LEU A 46 7.02 -21.12 -14.20
C LEU A 46 6.82 -19.60 -14.35
N ALA A 47 5.64 -19.08 -13.99
CA ALA A 47 5.38 -17.64 -14.02
C ALA A 47 6.33 -16.87 -13.09
N ARG A 48 6.51 -17.36 -11.86
CA ARG A 48 7.44 -16.75 -10.89
C ARG A 48 8.89 -16.83 -11.37
N GLN A 49 9.31 -17.99 -11.90
CA GLN A 49 10.65 -18.21 -12.42
C GLN A 49 10.96 -17.30 -13.63
N ILE A 50 10.00 -17.08 -14.52
CA ILE A 50 10.16 -16.16 -15.66
C ILE A 50 10.37 -14.72 -15.17
N LEU A 51 9.59 -14.24 -14.20
CA LEU A 51 9.76 -12.89 -13.64
C LEU A 51 11.13 -12.71 -12.97
N VAL A 52 11.61 -13.71 -12.25
CA VAL A 52 12.97 -13.74 -11.71
C VAL A 52 14.02 -13.69 -12.83
N ALA A 53 13.82 -14.46 -13.89
CA ALA A 53 14.75 -14.50 -15.01
C ALA A 53 14.77 -13.17 -15.79
N TYR A 54 13.63 -12.52 -15.97
CA TYR A 54 13.55 -11.14 -16.50
C TYR A 54 14.29 -10.14 -15.59
N HIS A 55 14.18 -10.27 -14.27
CA HIS A 55 14.99 -9.47 -13.33
C HIS A 55 16.51 -9.69 -13.55
N GLN A 56 16.90 -10.87 -14.01
CA GLN A 56 18.28 -11.19 -14.35
C GLN A 56 18.68 -10.84 -15.79
N GLY A 57 17.76 -10.26 -16.59
CA GLY A 57 18.00 -9.90 -17.99
C GLY A 57 18.15 -11.12 -18.90
N TRP A 58 17.47 -12.24 -18.60
CA TRP A 58 17.52 -13.42 -19.44
C TRP A 58 16.49 -13.32 -20.57
N SER A 59 16.88 -13.73 -21.78
CA SER A 59 15.96 -13.92 -22.90
C SER A 59 15.14 -15.19 -22.74
N LEU A 60 13.99 -15.27 -23.43
CA LEU A 60 13.15 -16.48 -23.46
C LEU A 60 13.93 -17.76 -23.83
N ASP A 61 14.86 -17.70 -24.79
CA ASP A 61 15.72 -18.83 -25.17
C ASP A 61 16.60 -19.30 -24.01
N LYS A 62 17.21 -18.36 -23.29
CA LYS A 62 18.03 -18.68 -22.12
C LYS A 62 17.17 -19.26 -21.00
N ILE A 63 15.98 -18.71 -20.76
CA ILE A 63 15.02 -19.21 -19.76
C ILE A 63 14.64 -20.66 -20.07
N SER A 64 14.24 -20.94 -21.31
CA SER A 64 13.91 -22.29 -21.80
C SER A 64 15.04 -23.29 -21.52
N LYS A 65 16.28 -22.94 -21.89
CA LYS A 65 17.47 -23.78 -21.67
C LYS A 65 17.79 -24.00 -20.19
N GLN A 66 17.74 -22.96 -19.37
CA GLN A 66 18.11 -23.04 -17.94
C GLN A 66 17.06 -23.76 -17.11
N LEU A 67 15.77 -23.50 -17.37
CA LEU A 67 14.67 -24.13 -16.65
C LEU A 67 14.33 -25.54 -17.19
N LYS A 68 14.91 -25.93 -18.33
CA LYS A 68 14.61 -27.19 -19.04
C LYS A 68 13.12 -27.32 -19.38
N VAL A 69 12.52 -26.21 -19.80
CA VAL A 69 11.11 -26.10 -20.21
C VAL A 69 11.07 -25.77 -21.70
N SER A 70 10.03 -26.18 -22.42
CA SER A 70 9.93 -25.88 -23.84
C SER A 70 9.86 -24.36 -24.09
N ILE A 71 10.49 -23.88 -25.16
CA ILE A 71 10.43 -22.46 -25.54
C ILE A 71 8.99 -22.00 -25.77
N THR A 72 8.13 -22.87 -26.27
CA THR A 72 6.70 -22.62 -26.48
C THR A 72 5.96 -22.36 -25.17
N ASP A 73 6.25 -23.14 -24.11
CA ASP A 73 5.60 -22.94 -22.80
C ASP A 73 6.12 -21.68 -22.10
N VAL A 74 7.42 -21.39 -22.24
CA VAL A 74 8.01 -20.13 -21.76
C VAL A 74 7.36 -18.93 -22.46
N SER A 75 7.24 -18.97 -23.79
CA SER A 75 6.58 -17.90 -24.57
C SER A 75 5.12 -17.73 -24.18
N ARG A 76 4.34 -18.83 -24.09
CA ARG A 76 2.92 -18.76 -23.70
C ARG A 76 2.74 -18.17 -22.30
N MET A 77 3.64 -18.49 -21.37
CA MET A 77 3.57 -17.90 -20.02
C MET A 77 4.03 -16.44 -20.02
N ALA A 78 5.04 -16.08 -20.82
CA ALA A 78 5.47 -14.69 -21.00
C ALA A 78 4.33 -13.82 -21.55
N ASP A 79 3.58 -14.29 -22.54
CA ASP A 79 2.42 -13.57 -23.09
C ASP A 79 1.36 -13.31 -21.99
N LYS A 80 1.06 -14.33 -21.17
CA LYS A 80 0.13 -14.18 -20.03
C LYS A 80 0.63 -13.18 -18.99
N LEU A 81 1.93 -13.18 -18.71
CA LEU A 81 2.55 -12.21 -17.79
C LEU A 81 2.46 -10.79 -18.37
N GLU A 82 2.58 -10.62 -19.68
CA GLU A 82 2.45 -9.32 -20.35
C GLU A 82 1.00 -8.82 -20.35
N ASP A 83 0.04 -9.70 -20.66
CA ASP A 83 -1.41 -9.42 -20.63
C ASP A 83 -1.86 -8.92 -19.24
N GLU A 84 -1.38 -9.57 -18.18
CA GLU A 84 -1.65 -9.15 -16.78
C GLU A 84 -0.69 -8.07 -16.26
N ARG A 85 0.16 -7.51 -17.13
CA ARG A 85 1.09 -6.41 -16.81
C ARG A 85 2.08 -6.73 -15.67
N LEU A 86 2.52 -7.97 -15.60
CA LEU A 86 3.49 -8.49 -14.61
C LEU A 86 4.93 -8.32 -15.09
N GLY A 87 5.17 -8.47 -16.38
CA GLY A 87 6.46 -8.30 -17.02
C GLY A 87 6.31 -8.33 -18.53
N GLY A 88 7.30 -7.83 -19.25
CA GLY A 88 7.23 -7.73 -20.70
C GLY A 88 8.26 -6.75 -21.24
N ARG A 89 8.11 -6.38 -22.50
CA ARG A 89 9.05 -5.46 -23.17
C ARG A 89 8.70 -4.03 -22.81
N ARG A 90 9.70 -3.28 -22.33
CA ARG A 90 9.56 -1.85 -22.04
C ARG A 90 10.02 -0.97 -23.22
N GLU A 91 11.02 -1.47 -23.97
CA GLU A 91 11.58 -0.94 -25.23
C GLU A 91 12.13 -2.13 -26.06
N GLU A 92 12.56 -1.91 -27.31
CA GLU A 92 12.85 -2.93 -28.36
C GLU A 92 13.79 -4.09 -27.96
N LEU A 93 14.52 -4.04 -26.84
CA LEU A 93 15.55 -5.03 -26.53
C LEU A 93 15.58 -5.60 -25.11
N ASP A 94 14.72 -5.17 -24.17
CA ASP A 94 14.79 -5.67 -22.79
C ASP A 94 13.43 -6.09 -22.22
N GLU A 95 13.25 -7.41 -22.09
CA GLU A 95 12.20 -8.02 -21.26
C GLU A 95 12.52 -7.79 -19.80
N ARG A 96 11.64 -7.08 -19.09
CA ARG A 96 11.82 -6.77 -17.67
C ARG A 96 10.52 -7.04 -16.90
N PRO A 97 10.62 -7.40 -15.61
CA PRO A 97 9.44 -7.38 -14.78
C PRO A 97 8.94 -5.94 -14.71
N PHE A 98 7.63 -5.75 -14.76
CA PHE A 98 7.03 -4.47 -14.45
C PHE A 98 6.93 -4.28 -12.93
N MET A 99 7.69 -5.03 -12.14
CA MET A 99 7.71 -4.85 -10.70
C MET A 99 9.12 -5.07 -10.17
N PRO A 100 9.48 -4.44 -9.06
CA PRO A 100 10.68 -4.81 -8.33
C PRO A 100 10.58 -6.29 -7.91
N VAL A 101 11.59 -7.06 -8.27
CA VAL A 101 11.78 -8.45 -7.81
C VAL A 101 12.88 -8.42 -6.76
N ILE A 102 12.56 -8.90 -5.56
CA ILE A 102 13.52 -8.97 -4.46
C ILE A 102 13.96 -10.38 -4.27
N ARG A 103 15.26 -10.53 -4.45
CA ARG A 103 15.95 -11.77 -4.15
C ARG A 103 16.24 -11.79 -2.66
N GLU A 104 16.34 -12.98 -2.10
CA GLU A 104 16.65 -13.18 -0.69
C GLU A 104 17.90 -12.41 -0.23
N GLN A 105 18.95 -12.45 -1.04
CA GLN A 105 20.19 -11.70 -0.80
C GLN A 105 20.00 -10.17 -0.78
N ASP A 106 19.03 -9.65 -1.54
CA ASP A 106 18.72 -8.21 -1.55
C ASP A 106 17.92 -7.85 -0.29
N PHE A 107 17.01 -8.73 0.15
CA PHE A 107 16.30 -8.59 1.43
C PHE A 107 17.27 -8.64 2.62
N ASP A 108 18.22 -9.58 2.63
CA ASP A 108 19.21 -9.72 3.70
C ASP A 108 20.04 -8.46 3.94
N ARG A 109 20.28 -7.68 2.90
CA ARG A 109 21.02 -6.40 2.99
C ARG A 109 20.24 -5.31 3.70
N VAL A 110 18.91 -5.38 3.68
CA VAL A 110 18.05 -4.30 4.18
C VAL A 110 17.20 -4.70 5.38
N LYS A 111 17.09 -6.00 5.70
CA LYS A 111 16.20 -6.53 6.75
C LYS A 111 16.43 -5.93 8.14
N ASP A 112 17.68 -5.65 8.52
CA ASP A 112 17.98 -5.05 9.82
C ASP A 112 17.55 -3.59 9.90
N SER A 113 17.80 -2.83 8.82
CA SER A 113 17.28 -1.46 8.71
C SER A 113 15.76 -1.46 8.68
N LEU A 114 15.14 -2.43 7.99
CA LEU A 114 13.68 -2.57 7.91
C LEU A 114 13.08 -2.86 9.28
N ARG A 115 13.71 -3.75 10.06
CA ARG A 115 13.32 -4.04 11.44
C ARG A 115 13.41 -2.79 12.32
N ARG A 116 14.52 -2.05 12.24
CA ARG A 116 14.70 -0.81 13.00
C ARG A 116 13.65 0.24 12.61
N HIS A 117 13.45 0.48 11.32
CA HIS A 117 12.44 1.43 10.84
C HIS A 117 11.01 1.01 11.22
N THR A 118 10.71 -0.28 11.20
CA THR A 118 9.43 -0.83 11.71
C THR A 118 9.24 -0.51 13.18
N GLN A 119 10.27 -0.66 14.01
CA GLN A 119 10.19 -0.36 15.44
C GLN A 119 10.04 1.15 15.70
N GLU A 120 10.86 1.97 15.04
CA GLU A 120 10.77 3.44 15.13
C GLU A 120 9.39 3.93 14.69
N PHE A 121 8.87 3.40 13.58
CA PHE A 121 7.56 3.81 13.05
C PHE A 121 6.39 3.28 13.90
N THR A 122 6.47 2.05 14.42
CA THR A 122 5.51 1.54 15.41
C THR A 122 5.45 2.47 16.62
N ARG A 123 6.61 2.87 17.14
CA ARG A 123 6.69 3.80 18.28
C ARG A 123 6.02 5.13 17.96
N LEU A 124 6.27 5.69 16.77
CA LEU A 124 5.65 6.94 16.34
C LEU A 124 4.11 6.84 16.30
N ILE A 125 3.56 5.71 15.84
CA ILE A 125 2.11 5.46 15.87
C ILE A 125 1.62 5.36 17.31
N VAL A 126 2.31 4.61 18.18
CA VAL A 126 1.94 4.41 19.58
C VAL A 126 2.01 5.71 20.40
N ASP A 127 3.02 6.54 20.17
CA ASP A 127 3.20 7.83 20.85
C ASP A 127 2.03 8.80 20.55
N ASN A 128 1.39 8.64 19.39
CA ASN A 128 0.22 9.42 18.99
C ASN A 128 -1.10 8.63 19.15
N TRP A 129 -1.09 7.48 19.83
CA TRP A 129 -2.25 6.57 19.90
C TRP A 129 -3.49 7.24 20.48
N LYS A 130 -3.33 8.10 21.50
CA LYS A 130 -4.44 8.81 22.13
C LYS A 130 -5.20 9.71 21.16
N ASP A 131 -4.51 10.35 20.22
CA ASP A 131 -5.14 11.21 19.21
C ASP A 131 -5.93 10.36 18.21
N ILE A 132 -5.40 9.19 17.84
CA ILE A 132 -6.08 8.22 16.98
C ILE A 132 -7.34 7.69 17.68
N GLU A 133 -7.24 7.32 18.96
CA GLU A 133 -8.39 6.84 19.75
C GLU A 133 -9.45 7.92 19.95
N ALA A 134 -9.04 9.17 20.20
CA ALA A 134 -9.95 10.29 20.37
C ALA A 134 -10.74 10.55 19.07
N MET A 135 -10.05 10.52 17.92
CA MET A 135 -10.72 10.63 16.63
C MET A 135 -11.67 9.46 16.42
N ALA A 136 -11.19 8.22 16.62
CA ALA A 136 -12.00 7.03 16.39
C ALA A 136 -13.26 7.00 17.27
N GLY A 137 -13.14 7.40 18.54
CA GLY A 137 -14.26 7.50 19.48
C GLY A 137 -15.24 8.64 19.17
N SER A 138 -14.88 9.58 18.30
CA SER A 138 -15.73 10.72 17.92
C SER A 138 -16.65 10.46 16.72
N LEU A 139 -16.55 9.28 16.09
CA LEU A 139 -17.28 8.93 14.88
C LEU A 139 -18.49 8.07 15.26
N GLU A 140 -19.68 8.61 14.99
CA GLU A 140 -20.96 7.94 15.24
C GLU A 140 -21.10 6.71 14.33
N GLY A 141 -20.66 6.82 13.08
CA GLY A 141 -20.70 5.74 12.08
C GLY A 141 -19.90 4.48 12.42
N ALA A 142 -19.07 4.53 13.47
CA ALA A 142 -18.25 3.42 13.93
C ALA A 142 -18.77 2.77 15.23
N LYS A 143 -19.82 3.30 15.87
CA LYS A 143 -20.30 2.78 17.17
C LYS A 143 -20.88 1.37 17.11
N ALA A 144 -21.34 0.94 15.94
CA ALA A 144 -21.94 -0.38 15.74
C ALA A 144 -20.92 -1.51 15.57
N VAL A 145 -19.63 -1.19 15.41
CA VAL A 145 -18.56 -2.18 15.23
C VAL A 145 -17.64 -2.25 16.45
N PRO A 146 -17.01 -3.40 16.72
CA PRO A 146 -16.00 -3.50 17.78
C PRO A 146 -14.87 -2.47 17.62
N LYS A 147 -14.46 -1.85 18.73
CA LYS A 147 -13.44 -0.78 18.74
C LYS A 147 -12.13 -1.24 18.09
N ASP A 148 -11.65 -2.42 18.44
CA ASP A 148 -10.42 -3.02 17.92
C ASP A 148 -10.46 -3.28 16.40
N ARG A 149 -11.61 -3.69 15.86
CA ARG A 149 -11.88 -3.75 14.43
C ARG A 149 -11.81 -2.36 13.79
N PHE A 150 -12.52 -1.38 14.34
CA PHE A 150 -12.52 -0.03 13.76
C PHE A 150 -11.14 0.64 13.84
N MET A 151 -10.37 0.37 14.90
CA MET A 151 -8.98 0.81 15.01
C MET A 151 -8.10 0.15 13.94
N TYR A 152 -8.37 -1.10 13.55
CA TYR A 152 -7.70 -1.72 12.39
C TYR A 152 -8.05 -0.99 11.08
N GLU A 153 -9.33 -0.74 10.81
CA GLU A 153 -9.80 0.01 9.62
C GLU A 153 -9.18 1.43 9.58
N THR A 154 -9.07 2.09 10.73
CA THR A 154 -8.50 3.43 10.84
C THR A 154 -6.99 3.43 10.66
N VAL A 155 -6.26 2.63 11.45
CA VAL A 155 -4.80 2.67 11.47
C VAL A 155 -4.24 2.00 10.24
N VAL A 156 -4.67 0.78 9.93
CA VAL A 156 -4.09 0.02 8.84
C VAL A 156 -4.59 0.54 7.50
N SER A 157 -5.90 0.55 7.27
CA SER A 157 -6.42 1.00 5.97
C SER A 157 -6.38 2.52 5.80
N GLY A 158 -6.82 3.28 6.80
CA GLY A 158 -6.89 4.74 6.72
C GLY A 158 -5.52 5.42 6.73
N ILE A 159 -4.69 5.14 7.74
CA ILE A 159 -3.41 5.84 7.97
C ILE A 159 -2.28 5.19 7.16
N LEU A 160 -1.99 3.91 7.37
CA LEU A 160 -0.82 3.24 6.80
C LEU A 160 -0.94 3.06 5.28
N LEU A 161 -2.03 2.50 4.78
CA LEU A 161 -2.14 2.15 3.36
C LEU A 161 -2.84 3.22 2.51
N GLY A 162 -3.60 4.12 3.14
CA GLY A 162 -4.27 5.24 2.49
C GLY A 162 -3.47 6.54 2.62
N GLY A 163 -3.61 7.22 3.76
CA GLY A 163 -3.14 8.59 3.92
C GLY A 163 -1.62 8.78 3.86
N MET A 164 -0.82 7.78 4.21
CA MET A 164 0.63 7.84 4.00
C MET A 164 0.99 7.77 2.51
N MET A 165 0.23 7.02 1.72
CA MET A 165 0.45 6.94 0.28
C MET A 165 0.10 8.25 -0.41
N ASP A 166 -1.02 8.86 -0.03
CA ASP A 166 -1.38 10.21 -0.46
C ASP A 166 -0.27 11.21 -0.09
N ALA A 167 0.24 11.14 1.14
CA ALA A 167 1.32 12.01 1.60
C ALA A 167 2.63 11.82 0.80
N PHE A 168 3.01 10.58 0.46
CA PHE A 168 4.19 10.32 -0.37
C PHE A 168 3.99 10.80 -1.82
N TYR A 169 2.79 10.60 -2.37
CA TYR A 169 2.44 11.03 -3.72
C TYR A 169 2.44 12.56 -3.86
N GLU A 170 1.92 13.27 -2.86
CA GLU A 170 1.93 14.72 -2.82
C GLU A 170 3.34 15.29 -2.64
N ASP A 171 4.14 14.68 -1.76
CA ASP A 171 5.52 15.12 -1.48
C ASP A 171 6.47 14.87 -2.67
N LYS A 172 6.28 13.78 -3.43
CA LYS A 172 7.05 13.41 -4.64
C LYS A 172 8.55 13.21 -4.45
N THR A 173 9.10 13.45 -3.25
CA THR A 173 10.55 13.38 -3.04
C THR A 173 11.04 11.95 -2.78
N LEU A 174 10.21 11.12 -2.15
CA LEU A 174 10.45 9.70 -1.87
C LEU A 174 9.83 8.78 -2.93
N MET A 175 8.64 9.14 -3.41
CA MET A 175 7.92 8.45 -4.48
C MET A 175 7.65 9.42 -5.64
N PRO A 176 8.64 9.72 -6.50
CA PRO A 176 8.37 10.41 -7.76
C PRO A 176 7.34 9.62 -8.59
N PRO A 177 6.55 10.28 -9.47
CA PRO A 177 5.47 9.65 -10.21
C PRO A 177 5.86 8.31 -10.85
N PRO A 178 4.93 7.34 -10.93
CA PRO A 178 5.25 6.03 -11.43
C PRO A 178 5.65 6.17 -12.91
N PRO A 179 6.61 5.36 -13.39
CA PRO A 179 6.92 5.36 -14.81
C PRO A 179 5.66 5.03 -15.62
N ARG A 180 5.43 5.75 -16.73
CA ARG A 180 4.31 5.46 -17.63
C ARG A 180 4.47 4.06 -18.23
N ARG A 181 3.50 3.18 -18.02
CA ARG A 181 3.48 1.82 -18.59
C ARG A 181 2.34 1.71 -19.61
N GLY A 182 2.53 2.34 -20.77
CA GLY A 182 1.49 2.42 -21.79
C GLY A 182 0.28 3.29 -21.40
N LYS A 183 -0.81 3.20 -22.17
CA LYS A 183 -2.04 3.98 -21.93
C LYS A 183 -2.75 3.49 -20.66
N GLY A 184 -2.97 4.39 -19.71
CA GLY A 184 -3.78 4.16 -18.51
C GLY A 184 -3.09 3.48 -17.32
N ALA A 185 -1.74 3.45 -17.28
CA ALA A 185 -1.00 2.93 -16.14
C ALA A 185 -0.37 4.06 -15.32
N GLU A 186 -1.14 4.57 -14.35
CA GLU A 186 -0.74 5.59 -13.38
C GLU A 186 -0.52 5.00 -11.97
N ARG A 187 -0.21 3.70 -11.87
CA ARG A 187 -0.18 2.97 -10.59
C ARG A 187 1.24 2.55 -10.19
N PHE A 188 1.55 2.61 -8.89
CA PHE A 188 2.71 1.93 -8.32
C PHE A 188 2.35 0.49 -7.96
N PHE A 189 3.25 -0.44 -8.25
CA PHE A 189 3.02 -1.87 -8.05
C PHE A 189 3.79 -2.36 -6.84
N ALA A 190 3.12 -3.12 -5.98
CA ALA A 190 3.73 -3.66 -4.78
C ALA A 190 3.95 -5.20 -4.79
N TRP A 191 5.05 -5.62 -5.42
CA TRP A 191 6.02 -6.71 -5.09
C TRP A 191 5.75 -8.20 -5.30
N LEU A 192 6.83 -8.87 -5.74
CA LEU A 192 7.13 -10.31 -5.69
C LEU A 192 8.50 -10.51 -5.00
N VAL A 193 8.56 -11.35 -3.97
CA VAL A 193 9.82 -11.82 -3.35
C VAL A 193 10.06 -13.25 -3.81
N GLU A 194 11.21 -13.50 -4.43
CA GLU A 194 11.55 -14.76 -5.12
C GLU A 194 11.41 -16.02 -4.23
N SER A 195 11.65 -15.90 -2.93
CA SER A 195 11.72 -17.05 -2.01
C SER A 195 10.86 -16.94 -0.73
N ASN A 196 10.16 -15.81 -0.51
CA ASN A 196 9.39 -15.61 0.73
C ASN A 196 8.14 -14.74 0.50
N SER A 197 7.00 -15.38 0.29
CA SER A 197 5.70 -14.69 0.14
C SER A 197 5.29 -13.88 1.39
N ASP A 198 5.75 -14.26 2.59
CA ASP A 198 5.51 -13.46 3.81
C ASP A 198 6.25 -12.11 3.76
N ALA A 199 7.39 -12.04 3.07
CA ALA A 199 8.16 -10.80 2.88
C ALA A 199 7.55 -9.86 1.81
N ALA A 200 6.55 -10.31 1.05
CA ALA A 200 5.76 -9.48 0.15
C ALA A 200 4.73 -8.61 0.90
N GLY A 201 4.46 -8.94 2.17
CA GLY A 201 3.39 -8.35 2.96
C GLY A 201 2.03 -8.99 2.67
N LYS A 202 1.17 -9.02 3.69
CA LYS A 202 -0.17 -9.62 3.66
C LYS A 202 -1.27 -8.58 3.54
N LEU A 203 -0.98 -7.32 3.89
CA LEU A 203 -1.95 -6.24 3.86
C LEU A 203 -2.33 -5.85 2.43
N ARG A 204 -3.64 -5.85 2.14
CA ARG A 204 -4.21 -5.41 0.86
C ARG A 204 -5.34 -4.42 1.09
N ARG A 205 -5.23 -3.21 0.52
CA ARG A 205 -6.29 -2.21 0.52
C ARG A 205 -6.85 -1.99 -0.88
N GLU A 206 -8.14 -2.22 -1.05
CA GLU A 206 -8.87 -1.93 -2.28
C GLU A 206 -9.90 -0.81 -2.05
N LEU A 207 -10.06 0.07 -3.03
CA LEU A 207 -11.03 1.15 -3.01
C LEU A 207 -11.91 1.09 -4.25
N ARG A 208 -13.23 1.18 -4.05
CA ARG A 208 -14.24 1.27 -5.12
C ARG A 208 -15.20 2.41 -4.83
N GLU A 209 -15.67 3.10 -5.86
CA GLU A 209 -16.74 4.08 -5.72
C GLU A 209 -18.08 3.45 -6.10
N SER A 210 -19.09 3.61 -5.24
CA SER A 210 -20.44 3.08 -5.46
C SER A 210 -21.45 3.89 -4.67
N ALA A 211 -22.57 4.27 -5.31
CA ALA A 211 -23.69 4.98 -4.69
C ALA A 211 -23.30 6.24 -3.86
N GLY A 212 -22.27 6.97 -4.27
CA GLY A 212 -21.78 8.16 -3.54
C GLY A 212 -20.97 7.82 -2.28
N TYR A 213 -20.50 6.59 -2.16
CA TYR A 213 -19.56 6.14 -1.13
C TYR A 213 -18.28 5.61 -1.78
N ARG A 214 -17.19 5.71 -1.02
CA ARG A 214 -15.96 4.96 -1.21
C ARG A 214 -16.04 3.71 -0.35
N ILE A 215 -16.21 2.57 -0.99
CA ILE A 215 -16.12 1.25 -0.36
C ILE A 215 -14.65 0.88 -0.27
N VAL A 216 -14.20 0.59 0.93
CA VAL A 216 -12.83 0.18 1.21
C VAL A 216 -12.83 -1.24 1.73
N THR A 217 -12.02 -2.09 1.11
CA THR A 217 -11.76 -3.45 1.60
C THR A 217 -10.32 -3.53 2.08
N ILE A 218 -10.09 -4.09 3.27
CA ILE A 218 -8.77 -4.31 3.83
C ILE A 218 -8.63 -5.74 4.36
N GLY A 219 -7.59 -6.46 3.97
CA GLY A 219 -7.37 -7.83 4.45
C GLY A 219 -6.23 -8.53 3.76
N ALA A 220 -6.23 -9.86 3.86
CA ALA A 220 -5.26 -10.73 3.20
C ALA A 220 -5.80 -11.39 1.92
N ALA A 221 -7.10 -11.20 1.62
CA ALA A 221 -7.79 -11.76 0.46
C ALA A 221 -8.42 -10.66 -0.42
N LEU A 222 -8.67 -10.96 -1.69
CA LEU A 222 -9.40 -10.07 -2.62
C LEU A 222 -10.92 -10.18 -2.38
N PRO A 223 -11.65 -9.06 -2.31
CA PRO A 223 -13.11 -9.07 -2.15
C PRO A 223 -13.80 -9.71 -3.35
N ASP A 224 -14.95 -10.34 -3.12
CA ASP A 224 -15.85 -10.78 -4.19
C ASP A 224 -16.43 -9.58 -4.97
N GLU A 225 -16.74 -9.80 -6.25
CA GLU A 225 -17.03 -8.72 -7.21
C GLU A 225 -18.25 -7.84 -6.84
N LYS A 226 -19.08 -8.25 -5.88
CA LYS A 226 -20.30 -7.54 -5.48
C LYS A 226 -20.20 -7.03 -4.04
N LEU A 227 -19.96 -5.74 -3.89
CA LEU A 227 -20.15 -5.01 -2.63
C LEU A 227 -20.98 -3.77 -2.92
N ASN A 228 -22.27 -3.80 -2.54
CA ASN A 228 -23.15 -2.61 -2.51
C ASN A 228 -23.05 -1.98 -1.11
N PRO A 229 -22.95 -0.64 -0.96
CA PRO A 229 -22.95 -0.01 0.36
C PRO A 229 -24.16 -0.36 1.22
N ASP A 230 -25.31 -0.67 0.60
CA ASP A 230 -26.49 -1.11 1.34
C ASP A 230 -26.31 -2.50 1.99
N ASP A 231 -25.42 -3.35 1.45
CA ASP A 231 -25.09 -4.66 2.05
C ASP A 231 -24.28 -4.52 3.35
N LEU A 232 -23.68 -3.35 3.57
CA LEU A 232 -22.83 -3.03 4.74
C LEU A 232 -23.65 -2.50 5.93
N ARG A 233 -24.90 -2.05 5.71
CA ARG A 233 -25.71 -1.40 6.73
C ARG A 233 -25.99 -2.33 7.91
N GLY A 234 -25.69 -1.85 9.11
CA GLY A 234 -25.94 -2.57 10.37
C GLY A 234 -24.94 -3.70 10.66
N LYS A 235 -23.93 -3.92 9.81
CA LYS A 235 -22.91 -4.97 9.97
C LYS A 235 -21.48 -4.42 9.97
N ASP A 236 -21.28 -3.33 9.24
CA ASP A 236 -19.96 -2.75 8.98
C ASP A 236 -19.96 -1.24 9.23
N THR A 237 -18.76 -0.65 9.27
CA THR A 237 -18.59 0.78 9.46
C THR A 237 -19.09 1.55 8.25
N ILE A 238 -19.98 2.52 8.48
CA ILE A 238 -20.45 3.46 7.45
C ILE A 238 -20.27 4.88 7.98
N LEU A 239 -19.36 5.63 7.39
CA LEU A 239 -19.11 7.02 7.74
C LEU A 239 -19.93 7.93 6.82
N GLU A 240 -20.98 8.53 7.37
CA GLU A 240 -21.78 9.55 6.70
C GLU A 240 -21.04 10.89 6.62
N GLU A 241 -21.52 11.82 5.80
CA GLU A 241 -20.82 13.06 5.38
C GLU A 241 -20.02 13.77 6.51
N ALA A 242 -20.65 14.00 7.67
CA ALA A 242 -20.00 14.67 8.80
C ALA A 242 -18.81 13.87 9.37
N ASP A 243 -18.99 12.57 9.56
CA ASP A 243 -17.94 11.68 10.08
C ASP A 243 -16.89 11.36 9.02
N ALA A 244 -17.30 11.18 7.75
CA ALA A 244 -16.41 11.02 6.61
C ALA A 244 -15.49 12.23 6.45
N ARG A 245 -16.00 13.45 6.68
CA ARG A 245 -15.19 14.67 6.66
C ARG A 245 -14.18 14.67 7.81
N LYS A 246 -14.62 14.43 9.06
CA LYS A 246 -13.72 14.35 10.23
C LYS A 246 -12.61 13.31 10.02
N TYR A 247 -13.00 12.10 9.59
CA TYR A 247 -12.09 10.98 9.34
C TYR A 247 -11.02 11.33 8.30
N ARG A 248 -11.43 11.86 7.15
CA ARG A 248 -10.50 12.27 6.08
C ARG A 248 -9.58 13.41 6.50
N THR A 249 -10.12 14.43 7.17
CA THR A 249 -9.35 15.57 7.66
C THR A 249 -8.31 15.12 8.68
N PHE A 250 -8.70 14.28 9.65
CA PHE A 250 -7.76 13.73 10.63
C PHE A 250 -6.65 12.93 9.96
N ILE A 251 -6.98 11.98 9.08
CA ILE A 251 -5.98 11.15 8.40
C ILE A 251 -5.00 12.02 7.63
N SER A 252 -5.48 12.97 6.83
CA SER A 252 -4.63 13.85 6.02
C SER A 252 -3.67 14.69 6.88
N VAL A 253 -4.17 15.30 7.95
CA VAL A 253 -3.34 16.09 8.88
C VAL A 253 -2.36 15.19 9.62
N PHE A 254 -2.81 14.03 10.10
CA PHE A 254 -1.99 13.10 10.85
C PHE A 254 -0.83 12.57 10.00
N THR A 255 -1.11 12.09 8.79
CA THR A 255 -0.07 11.52 7.91
C THR A 255 0.90 12.59 7.44
N ARG A 256 0.41 13.76 7.03
CA ARG A 256 1.27 14.86 6.55
C ARG A 256 2.11 15.50 7.65
N ASP A 257 1.51 15.79 8.80
CA ASP A 257 2.13 16.65 9.81
C ASP A 257 2.82 15.85 10.93
N LYS A 258 2.40 14.60 11.18
CA LYS A 258 3.00 13.74 12.23
C LYS A 258 3.91 12.66 11.67
N LEU A 259 3.50 12.00 10.58
CA LEU A 259 4.19 10.80 10.11
C LEU A 259 5.19 11.07 8.98
N LEU A 260 4.82 11.85 7.97
CA LEU A 260 5.68 12.17 6.83
C LEU A 260 7.05 12.76 7.23
N PRO A 261 7.18 13.62 8.27
CA PRO A 261 8.49 14.15 8.69
C PRO A 261 9.53 13.08 9.05
N TYR A 262 9.09 11.94 9.60
CA TYR A 262 9.96 10.80 9.88
C TYR A 262 10.66 10.31 8.61
N PHE A 263 9.91 10.19 7.51
CA PHE A 263 10.45 9.73 6.24
C PHE A 263 11.30 10.79 5.56
N LYS A 264 10.86 12.06 5.59
CA LYS A 264 11.60 13.17 4.98
C LYS A 264 12.98 13.35 5.60
N SER A 265 13.08 13.26 6.92
CA SER A 265 14.36 13.37 7.64
C SER A 265 15.32 12.20 7.37
N ARG A 266 14.83 11.08 6.84
CA ARG A 266 15.61 9.87 6.52
C ARG A 266 15.68 9.59 5.01
N ARG A 267 15.36 10.58 4.18
CA ARG A 267 15.30 10.41 2.72
C ARG A 267 16.60 9.84 2.14
N ASP A 268 17.74 10.38 2.53
CA ASP A 268 19.06 9.93 2.05
C ASP A 268 19.39 8.51 2.52
N GLU A 269 18.86 8.09 3.66
CA GLU A 269 18.99 6.72 4.13
C GLU A 269 18.18 5.76 3.26
N PHE A 270 16.92 6.09 2.93
CA PHE A 270 16.11 5.25 2.04
C PHE A 270 16.70 5.17 0.63
N PHE A 271 17.27 6.25 0.11
CA PHE A 271 17.99 6.21 -1.17
C PHE A 271 19.20 5.28 -1.13
N ARG A 272 20.00 5.35 -0.07
CA ARG A 272 21.15 4.44 0.11
C ARG A 272 20.71 2.99 0.19
N LEU A 273 19.65 2.69 0.95
CA LEU A 273 19.09 1.34 1.04
C LEU A 273 18.58 0.84 -0.33
N GLY A 274 17.92 1.69 -1.10
CA GLY A 274 17.49 1.35 -2.46
C GLY A 274 18.66 1.00 -3.39
N GLY A 275 19.79 1.68 -3.24
CA GLY A 275 21.03 1.38 -3.97
C GLY A 275 21.68 0.03 -3.61
N LEU A 276 21.30 -0.60 -2.49
CA LEU A 276 21.82 -1.92 -2.11
C LEU A 276 21.10 -3.08 -2.80
N ILE A 277 19.94 -2.82 -3.42
CA ILE A 277 19.06 -3.84 -4.02
C ILE A 277 19.22 -3.85 -5.53
N LYS A 278 19.41 -5.04 -6.12
CA LYS A 278 19.57 -5.20 -7.57
C LYS A 278 18.39 -4.65 -8.38
N ALA A 279 17.17 -4.76 -7.86
CA ALA A 279 16.00 -4.15 -8.50
C ALA A 279 16.18 -2.65 -8.75
N GLY A 280 16.85 -1.93 -7.83
CA GLY A 280 17.09 -0.49 -7.95
C GLY A 280 17.93 -0.08 -9.16
N SER A 281 18.57 -1.01 -9.87
CA SER A 281 19.27 -0.71 -11.13
C SER A 281 18.34 -0.57 -12.34
N TYR A 282 17.06 -0.96 -12.21
CA TYR A 282 16.08 -0.91 -13.30
C TYR A 282 14.65 -0.51 -12.86
N SER A 283 14.32 -0.66 -11.58
CA SER A 283 13.15 -0.07 -10.93
C SER A 283 13.56 1.28 -10.37
N ALA A 284 12.75 2.32 -10.61
CA ALA A 284 13.00 3.62 -10.01
C ALA A 284 12.96 3.50 -8.47
N THR A 285 13.75 4.30 -7.73
CA THR A 285 13.78 4.27 -6.25
C THR A 285 12.38 4.32 -5.61
N ALA A 286 11.41 4.95 -6.27
CA ALA A 286 10.01 4.97 -5.86
C ALA A 286 9.41 3.56 -5.70
N GLU A 287 9.73 2.65 -6.62
CA GLU A 287 9.25 1.28 -6.59
C GLU A 287 9.87 0.56 -5.39
N PHE A 288 11.21 0.62 -5.20
CA PHE A 288 11.92 0.13 -4.00
C PHE A 288 11.23 0.60 -2.71
N PHE A 289 11.04 1.91 -2.60
CA PHE A 289 10.49 2.53 -1.41
C PHE A 289 9.06 2.05 -1.14
N ALA A 290 8.24 1.82 -2.17
CA ALA A 290 6.87 1.33 -2.02
C ALA A 290 6.79 0.00 -1.26
N TRP A 291 7.69 -0.96 -1.47
CA TRP A 291 7.71 -2.15 -0.60
C TRP A 291 8.38 -1.96 0.69
N TYR A 292 9.47 -1.21 0.70
CA TYR A 292 10.16 -1.00 1.94
C TYR A 292 9.15 -0.46 2.97
N TYR A 293 8.31 0.47 2.51
CA TYR A 293 7.14 0.95 3.21
C TYR A 293 6.08 -0.14 3.45
N ASN A 294 5.70 -0.96 2.46
CA ASN A 294 4.70 -2.03 2.64
C ASN A 294 5.11 -3.05 3.72
N ALA A 295 6.33 -3.55 3.64
CA ALA A 295 6.88 -4.51 4.60
C ALA A 295 6.93 -3.90 6.00
N MET A 296 7.31 -2.62 6.10
CA MET A 296 7.27 -1.89 7.36
C MET A 296 5.84 -1.72 7.90
N ALA A 297 4.87 -1.35 7.05
CA ALA A 297 3.46 -1.23 7.43
C ALA A 297 2.85 -2.56 7.91
N ASN A 298 3.24 -3.68 7.29
CA ASN A 298 2.89 -5.03 7.75
C ASN A 298 3.48 -5.32 9.13
N GLY A 299 4.74 -4.97 9.36
CA GLY A 299 5.39 -5.10 10.66
C GLY A 299 4.72 -4.25 11.75
N VAL A 300 4.33 -3.01 11.44
CA VAL A 300 3.59 -2.13 12.36
C VAL A 300 2.23 -2.74 12.70
N ALA A 301 1.46 -3.18 11.70
CA ALA A 301 0.16 -3.81 11.93
C ALA A 301 0.28 -5.07 12.79
N GLY A 302 1.30 -5.91 12.52
CA GLY A 302 1.60 -7.08 13.33
C GLY A 302 1.93 -6.75 14.79
N ALA A 303 2.75 -5.72 15.03
CA ALA A 303 3.09 -5.27 16.39
C ALA A 303 1.87 -4.74 17.15
N LEU A 304 1.04 -3.91 16.51
CA LEU A 304 -0.18 -3.38 17.11
C LEU A 304 -1.20 -4.50 17.43
N ALA A 305 -1.31 -5.50 16.55
CA ALA A 305 -2.17 -6.66 16.80
C ALA A 305 -1.66 -7.52 17.97
N ALA A 306 -0.34 -7.74 18.06
CA ALA A 306 0.27 -8.47 19.17
C ALA A 306 0.04 -7.77 20.52
N GLU A 307 0.02 -6.44 20.53
CA GLU A 307 -0.34 -5.62 21.71
C GLU A 307 -1.86 -5.50 21.95
N ARG A 308 -2.70 -6.19 21.16
CA ARG A 308 -4.17 -6.15 21.24
C ARG A 308 -4.76 -4.74 21.08
N ARG A 309 -4.06 -3.86 20.34
CA ARG A 309 -4.53 -2.50 20.03
C ARG A 309 -5.50 -2.48 18.85
N ILE A 310 -5.35 -3.44 17.95
CA ILE A 310 -6.19 -3.65 16.76
C ILE A 310 -6.51 -5.15 16.62
N SER A 311 -7.62 -5.47 15.99
CA SER A 311 -7.95 -6.85 15.60
C SER A 311 -7.81 -7.00 14.09
N ALA A 312 -6.98 -7.94 13.63
CA ALA A 312 -6.87 -8.26 12.22
C ALA A 312 -8.09 -9.09 11.77
N PRO A 313 -8.58 -8.92 10.52
CA PRO A 313 -9.66 -9.74 10.00
C PRO A 313 -9.19 -11.18 9.75
N GLU A 314 -10.09 -12.15 9.88
CA GLU A 314 -9.83 -13.53 9.44
C GLU A 314 -9.58 -13.62 7.93
N LYS A 315 -10.29 -12.80 7.14
CA LYS A 315 -10.14 -12.70 5.68
C LYS A 315 -10.00 -11.26 5.23
N LEU A 316 -11.03 -10.46 5.47
CA LEU A 316 -11.10 -9.04 5.14
C LEU A 316 -12.11 -8.31 6.03
N TYR A 317 -11.94 -7.00 6.16
CA TYR A 317 -13.00 -6.07 6.56
C TYR A 317 -13.38 -5.22 5.37
N THR A 318 -14.66 -4.88 5.30
CA THR A 318 -15.20 -3.92 4.34
C THR A 318 -15.85 -2.79 5.12
N TYR A 319 -15.66 -1.55 4.68
CA TYR A 319 -16.33 -0.38 5.24
C TYR A 319 -16.60 0.67 4.17
N ALA A 320 -17.53 1.58 4.44
CA ALA A 320 -17.89 2.65 3.53
C ALA A 320 -17.63 4.03 4.14
N VAL A 321 -17.14 4.95 3.30
CA VAL A 321 -16.93 6.35 3.65
C VAL A 321 -17.61 7.22 2.60
N LYS A 322 -18.45 8.18 3.01
CA LYS A 322 -19.12 9.08 2.06
C LYS A 322 -18.10 9.78 1.14
N ALA A 323 -18.34 9.72 -0.16
CA ALA A 323 -17.50 10.38 -1.16
C ALA A 323 -17.60 11.93 -1.02
N PRO A 324 -16.55 12.70 -1.40
CA PRO A 324 -16.49 14.16 -1.24
C PRO A 324 -17.34 14.98 -2.21
#